data_AF-A0A3G7TQA5-F1
#
_entry.id   AF-A0A3G7TQA5-F1
#
_cell.length_a   1.000
_cell.length_b   1.000
_cell.length_c   1.000
_cell.angle_alpha   90.00
_cell.angle_beta   90.00
_cell.angle_gamma   90.00
#
_symmetry.space_group_name_H-M   'P 1'
#
loop_
_entity.id
_entity.type
_entity.pdbx_description
1 polymer ?
#
loop_
_entity_poly.entity_id
_entity_poly.type
_entity_poly.pdbx_seq_one_letter_code
_entity_poly.pdbx_strand_id
1 'polypeptide(L)' 'MFRKVILLLLSNCLSGCAAVAMRMDYDHPCPYKGVRLDWWLVGTSHGKLIPFLLIDAPFSLVVDTVFFPFEYQYSCND' A
#
# COMPACT_ATOMS: atom_id res chain seq x y z
N MET A 1 6.13 24.94 15.62
CA MET A 1 5.10 23.93 15.22
C MET A 1 5.25 23.47 13.78
N PHE A 2 5.60 24.35 12.83
CA PHE A 2 5.80 24.02 11.40
C PHE A 2 6.64 22.75 11.11
N ARG A 3 7.76 22.57 11.82
CA ARG A 3 8.65 21.40 11.63
C ARG A 3 7.98 20.06 11.94
N LYS A 4 7.07 20.00 12.92
CA LYS A 4 6.30 18.79 13.24
C LYS A 4 5.24 18.49 12.17
N VAL A 5 4.62 19.54 11.64
CA VAL A 5 3.64 19.43 10.54
C VAL A 5 4.32 18.95 9.27
N ILE A 6 5.51 19.47 8.93
CA ILE A 6 6.30 19.02 7.77
C ILE A 6 6.74 17.56 7.93
N LEU A 7 7.17 17.14 9.13
CA LEU A 7 7.52 15.73 9.38
C LEU A 7 6.31 14.80 9.29
N LEU A 8 5.14 15.23 9.76
CA LEU A 8 3.88 14.49 9.59
C LEU A 8 3.45 14.42 8.13
N LEU A 9 3.59 15.51 7.38
CA LEU A 9 3.28 15.55 5.95
C LEU A 9 4.22 14.62 5.17
N LEU A 10 5.52 14.68 5.45
CA LEU A 10 6.50 13.77 4.87
C LEU A 10 6.19 12.32 5.25
N SER A 11 5.86 12.01 6.52
CA SER A 11 5.53 10.63 6.90
C SER A 11 4.23 10.12 6.24
N ASN A 12 3.24 10.98 6.02
CA ASN A 12 2.02 10.65 5.27
C ASN A 12 2.23 10.61 3.74
N CYS A 13 3.27 11.28 3.22
CA CYS A 13 3.70 11.08 1.83
C CYS A 13 4.53 9.79 1.67
N LEU A 14 5.00 9.19 2.77
CA LEU A 14 5.67 7.89 2.77
C LEU A 14 4.72 6.70 2.98
N SER A 15 3.49 6.92 3.45
CA SER A 15 2.45 5.86 3.44
C SER A 15 2.04 5.56 1.99
N GLY A 16 2.02 4.30 1.62
CA GLY A 16 1.94 3.84 0.22
C GLY A 16 3.28 3.61 -0.49
N CYS A 17 4.44 3.92 0.11
CA CYS A 17 5.75 3.54 -0.44
C CYS A 17 5.87 2.02 -0.63
N ALA A 18 5.27 1.24 0.27
CA ALA A 18 5.19 -0.22 0.12
C ALA A 18 4.39 -0.58 -1.14
N ALA A 19 3.23 0.05 -1.35
CA ALA A 19 2.41 -0.15 -2.55
C ALA A 19 3.15 0.22 -3.85
N VAL A 20 4.00 1.25 -3.83
CA VAL A 20 4.85 1.62 -4.98
C VAL A 20 6.03 0.66 -5.14
N ALA A 21 6.71 0.29 -4.06
CA ALA A 21 7.85 -0.64 -4.11
C ALA A 21 7.46 -2.00 -4.68
N MET A 22 6.26 -2.48 -4.36
CA MET A 22 5.74 -3.75 -4.89
C MET A 22 5.43 -3.74 -6.38
N ARG A 23 5.38 -2.56 -7.01
CA ARG A 23 5.25 -2.43 -8.46
C ARG A 23 6.57 -2.50 -9.19
N MET A 24 7.69 -2.37 -8.46
CA MET A 24 9.01 -2.68 -9.03
C MET A 24 9.23 -4.19 -9.16
N ASP A 25 8.44 -4.99 -8.44
CA ASP A 25 8.38 -6.44 -8.60
C ASP A 25 7.40 -6.80 -9.74
N TYR A 26 7.98 -6.90 -10.95
CA TYR A 26 7.28 -7.08 -12.24
C TYR A 26 6.79 -8.52 -12.50
N ASP A 27 7.20 -9.50 -11.70
CA ASP A 27 6.89 -10.91 -11.97
C ASP A 27 5.42 -11.26 -11.69
N HIS A 28 4.75 -10.44 -10.87
CA HIS A 28 3.36 -10.66 -10.45
C HIS A 28 2.58 -9.34 -10.46
N PRO A 29 2.31 -8.75 -11.65
CA PRO A 29 1.48 -7.56 -11.75
C PRO A 29 0.04 -7.97 -11.43
N CYS A 30 -0.56 -7.28 -10.47
CA CYS A 30 -1.84 -7.67 -9.90
C CYS A 30 -2.60 -6.42 -9.47
N PRO A 31 -3.89 -6.26 -9.82
CA PRO A 31 -4.68 -5.15 -9.31
C PRO A 31 -4.73 -5.18 -7.78
N TYR A 32 -4.77 -3.99 -7.19
CA TYR A 32 -4.84 -3.81 -5.74
C TYR A 32 -3.67 -4.44 -4.95
N LYS A 33 -2.46 -4.48 -5.52
CA LYS A 33 -1.28 -5.11 -4.89
C LYS A 33 -0.93 -4.49 -3.53
N GLY A 34 -1.08 -3.18 -3.38
CA GLY A 34 -0.87 -2.47 -2.11
C GLY A 34 -1.81 -2.94 -1.02
N VAL A 35 -3.12 -2.84 -1.28
CA VAL A 35 -4.15 -3.25 -0.31
C VAL A 35 -4.10 -4.75 0.00
N ARG A 36 -3.76 -5.59 -0.99
CA ARG A 36 -3.55 -7.04 -0.78
C ARG A 36 -2.39 -7.31 0.17
N LEU A 37 -1.27 -6.59 0.05
CA LEU A 37 -0.17 -6.71 1.01
C LEU A 37 -0.61 -6.30 2.42
N ASP A 38 -1.38 -5.22 2.54
CA ASP A 38 -1.82 -4.75 3.85
C ASP A 38 -2.65 -5.83 4.58
N TRP A 39 -3.56 -6.50 3.87
CA TRP A 39 -4.32 -7.64 4.41
C TRP A 39 -3.47 -8.89 4.65
N TRP A 40 -2.49 -9.16 3.79
CA TRP A 40 -1.53 -10.23 4.04
C TRP A 40 -0.69 -9.97 5.31
N LEU A 41 -0.29 -8.73 5.56
CA LEU A 41 0.40 -8.30 6.78
C LEU A 41 -0.48 -8.41 8.03
N VAL A 42 -1.79 -8.15 7.92
CA VAL A 42 -2.73 -8.44 9.03
C VAL A 42 -2.71 -9.92 9.39
N GLY A 43 -2.80 -10.80 8.38
CA GLY A 43 -2.79 -12.25 8.57
C GLY A 43 -1.51 -12.76 9.20
N THR A 44 -0.35 -12.37 8.64
CA THR A 44 0.97 -12.82 9.13
C THR A 44 1.36 -12.24 10.48
N SER A 45 0.89 -11.03 10.81
CA SER A 45 1.18 -10.39 12.11
C SER A 45 0.22 -10.80 13.23
N HIS A 46 -0.74 -11.71 12.98
CA HIS A 46 -1.84 -12.04 13.91
C HIS A 46 -2.56 -10.79 14.43
N GLY A 47 -2.74 -9.78 13.57
CA GLY A 47 -3.40 -8.53 13.90
C GLY A 47 -2.58 -7.51 14.69
N LYS A 48 -1.32 -7.80 15.03
CA LYS A 48 -0.46 -6.87 15.80
C LYS A 48 -0.17 -5.56 15.07
N LEU A 49 -0.19 -5.59 13.72
CA LEU A 49 0.07 -4.42 12.88
C LEU A 49 -1.19 -3.67 12.43
N ILE A 50 -2.39 -4.09 12.84
CA ILE A 50 -3.66 -3.47 12.43
C ILE A 50 -3.67 -1.94 12.57
N PRO A 51 -3.21 -1.33 13.68
CA PRO A 51 -3.27 0.13 13.81
C PRO A 51 -2.45 0.89 12.77
N PHE A 52 -1.33 0.32 12.34
CA PHE A 52 -0.47 0.91 11.31
C PHE A 52 -1.04 0.68 9.91
N LEU A 53 -1.55 -0.52 9.67
CA LEU A 53 -2.19 -0.88 8.39
C LEU A 53 -3.48 -0.12 8.15
N LEU A 54 -4.22 0.25 9.20
CA LEU A 54 -5.43 1.08 9.09
C LEU A 54 -5.10 2.51 8.64
N ILE A 55 -3.88 2.98 8.92
CA ILE A 55 -3.36 4.26 8.44
C ILE A 55 -2.82 4.11 7.02
N ASP A 56 -2.13 3.01 6.70
CA ASP A 56 -1.46 2.81 5.39
C ASP A 56 -2.43 2.36 4.27
N ALA A 57 -3.42 1.53 4.58
CA ALA A 57 -4.41 1.00 3.63
C ALA A 57 -5.10 2.04 2.73
N PRO A 58 -5.57 3.20 3.22
CA PRO A 58 -6.13 4.22 2.32
C PRO A 58 -5.11 4.78 1.34
N PHE A 59 -3.83 4.88 1.71
CA PHE A 59 -2.77 5.32 0.79
C PHE A 59 -2.43 4.24 -0.22
N SER A 60 -2.32 2.98 0.23
CA SER A 60 -2.20 1.82 -0.65
C SER A 60 -3.33 1.77 -1.67
N LEU A 61 -4.57 2.05 -1.25
CA LEU A 61 -5.74 2.10 -2.13
C LEU A 61 -5.63 3.24 -3.16
N VAL A 62 -5.19 4.43 -2.75
CA VAL A 62 -4.96 5.55 -3.70
C VAL A 62 -3.93 5.14 -4.75
N VAL A 63 -2.77 4.61 -4.34
CA VAL A 63 -1.74 4.14 -5.28
C VAL A 63 -2.31 3.06 -6.19
N ASP A 64 -3.02 2.08 -5.64
CA ASP A 64 -3.63 1.02 -6.41
C ASP A 64 -4.65 1.52 -7.43
N THR A 65 -5.46 2.52 -7.10
CA THR A 65 -6.40 3.13 -8.06
C THR A 65 -5.69 3.89 -9.17
N VAL A 66 -4.56 4.55 -8.89
CA VAL A 66 -3.74 5.24 -9.89
C VAL A 66 -3.14 4.25 -10.89
N PHE A 67 -2.68 3.09 -10.40
CA PHE A 67 -2.06 2.07 -11.24
C PHE A 67 -3.05 1.04 -11.82
N PHE A 68 -4.31 1.06 -11.38
CA PHE A 68 -5.36 0.15 -11.83
C PHE A 68 -5.46 0.05 -13.37
N PRO A 69 -5.39 1.13 -14.17
CA PRO A 69 -5.45 1.04 -15.63
C PRO A 69 -4.27 0.30 -16.27
N PHE A 70 -3.15 0.10 -15.56
CA PHE A 70 -2.02 -0.68 -16.05
C PHE A 70 -2.12 -2.15 -15.62
N GLU A 71 -2.76 -2.40 -14.48
CA GLU A 71 -2.77 -3.69 -13.81
C GLU A 71 -4.06 -4.50 -14.05
N TYR A 72 -5.16 -3.88 -14.48
CA TYR A 72 -6.47 -4.54 -14.64
C TYR A 72 -6.49 -5.71 -15.62
N GLN A 73 -5.52 -5.75 -16.54
CA GLN A 73 -5.38 -6.81 -17.56
C GLN A 73 -4.79 -8.10 -16.99
N TYR A 74 -4.23 -8.07 -15.78
CA TYR A 74 -3.60 -9.22 -15.15
C TYR A 74 -4.56 -9.89 -14.17
N SER A 75 -4.59 -11.23 -14.19
CA SER A 75 -5.37 -12.04 -13.27
C SER A 75 -4.56 -12.40 -12.04
N CYS A 76 -5.11 -12.15 -10.85
CA CYS A 76 -4.57 -12.69 -9.61
C CYS A 76 -5.23 -14.03 -9.33
N ASN A 77 -4.49 -15.13 -9.44
CA ASN A 77 -4.86 -16.38 -8.79
C ASN A 77 -4.21 -16.34 -7.41
N ASP A 78 -5.04 -16.35 -6.36
CA ASP A 78 -4.60 -16.43 -4.96
C ASP A 78 -3.85 -17.72 -4.66
#